data_AF-A0A2W0EL76-F1
#
_entry.id   AF-A0A2W0EL76-F1
#
_cell.length_a   1.000
_cell.length_b   1.000
_cell.length_c   1.000
_cell.angle_alpha   90.00
_cell.angle_beta   90.00
_cell.angle_gamma   90.00
#
_symmetry.space_group_name_H-M   'P 1'
#
loop_
_entity.id
_entity.type
_entity.pdbx_description
1 polymer ?
#
loop_
_entity_poly.entity_id
_entity_poly.type
_entity_poly.pdbx_seq_one_letter_code
_entity_poly.pdbx_strand_id
1 'polypeptide(L)'
;GLHFFNPAPVMALVEIVSGLASDPALAECLYDTAKAWGKKPVHTRSTPGFIVNRVARPFYAESLRLLQEGAADCPTLDALMREAGGFAMGAFELTDLIGHDVNYAVTCSVFDAYYQDTRFLPSLIQKELVNGGRLGRKSGQGFYSYAQGAERPHAAEINSAAKVEVCAVEGDLGIAKGLLARLHEQGVEIIQRDGQGLLRVGDAVLALSDGRMACQRAREDGLRNLILLDLAFDYGKAERIAISYSAGIDPQALDQGVALLQRAGLKISLLSDSPALAVLRTVAMLANEAADALLQGVASAADIDLAMRAGVNYPQGPLAWADAIGLGHILNVLENLQASYGEERYRPSLLLRRRVAEGRNFHD
;
A
#
# COMPACT_ATOMS: atom_id res chain seq x y z
N GLY A 1 8.84 27.91 -6.47
CA GLY A 1 7.42 27.73 -6.08
C GLY A 1 7.35 27.35 -4.63
N LEU A 2 6.31 27.80 -3.92
CA LEU A 2 6.11 27.51 -2.50
C LEU A 2 4.75 26.81 -2.35
N HIS A 3 4.74 25.48 -2.37
CA HIS A 3 3.51 24.70 -2.48
C HIS A 3 3.05 24.19 -1.10
N PHE A 4 1.90 24.70 -0.65
CA PHE A 4 1.24 24.33 0.60
C PHE A 4 0.16 23.27 0.38
N PHE A 5 -0.13 22.51 1.43
CA PHE A 5 -1.17 21.48 1.43
C PHE A 5 -2.39 21.96 2.22
N ASN A 6 -3.59 21.67 1.72
CA ASN A 6 -4.83 22.15 2.32
C ASN A 6 -5.24 21.31 3.55
N PRO A 7 -5.63 21.92 4.69
CA PRO A 7 -5.53 23.36 5.02
C PRO A 7 -4.12 23.80 5.38
N ALA A 8 -3.64 24.88 4.76
CA ALA A 8 -2.26 25.37 4.91
C ALA A 8 -1.83 25.66 6.36
N PRO A 9 -2.69 26.15 7.28
CA PRO A 9 -2.29 26.32 8.68
C PRO A 9 -2.02 25.00 9.40
N VAL A 10 -2.75 23.94 9.07
CA VAL A 10 -2.71 22.63 9.75
C VAL A 10 -1.64 21.73 9.16
N MET A 11 -1.55 21.65 7.83
CA MET A 11 -0.61 20.76 7.17
C MET A 11 0.83 21.22 7.37
N ALA A 12 1.71 20.28 7.72
CA ALA A 12 3.09 20.59 8.11
C ALA A 12 4.02 20.78 6.92
N LEU A 13 3.76 20.11 5.79
CA LEU A 13 4.65 20.10 4.63
C LEU A 13 4.55 21.38 3.78
N VAL A 14 5.68 21.81 3.24
CA VAL A 14 5.76 22.76 2.13
C VAL A 14 6.78 22.25 1.10
N GLU A 15 6.42 22.17 -0.16
CA GLU A 15 7.38 21.84 -1.22
C GLU A 15 8.02 23.12 -1.80
N ILE A 16 9.34 23.23 -1.69
CA ILE A 16 10.16 24.30 -2.27
C ILE A 16 10.55 23.88 -3.70
N VAL A 17 9.79 24.35 -4.67
CA VAL A 17 9.89 23.91 -6.07
C VAL A 17 10.89 24.78 -6.84
N SER A 18 11.95 24.17 -7.38
CA SER A 18 12.96 24.83 -8.20
C SER A 18 12.75 24.58 -9.69
N GLY A 19 12.61 25.65 -10.47
CA GLY A 19 12.61 25.63 -11.93
C GLY A 19 14.02 25.71 -12.51
N LEU A 20 14.15 25.72 -13.84
CA LEU A 20 15.45 25.72 -14.53
C LEU A 20 16.32 26.94 -14.19
N ALA A 21 15.72 28.11 -14.00
CA ALA A 21 16.41 29.36 -13.72
C ALA A 21 16.25 29.83 -12.27
N SER A 22 15.77 28.96 -11.37
CA SER A 22 15.62 29.31 -9.96
C SER A 22 16.99 29.50 -9.31
N ASP A 23 17.19 30.65 -8.67
CA ASP A 23 18.39 30.92 -7.87
C ASP A 23 18.42 29.99 -6.63
N PRO A 24 19.48 29.17 -6.46
CA PRO A 24 19.63 28.32 -5.28
C PRO A 24 19.56 29.10 -3.96
N ALA A 25 20.11 30.32 -3.90
CA ALA A 25 20.09 31.11 -2.66
C ALA A 25 18.66 31.55 -2.29
N LEU A 26 17.83 31.84 -3.30
CA LEU A 26 16.42 32.14 -3.07
C LEU A 26 15.64 30.89 -2.62
N ALA A 27 15.96 29.71 -3.17
CA ALA A 27 15.34 28.46 -2.74
C ALA A 27 15.66 28.15 -1.26
N GLU A 28 16.92 28.33 -0.83
CA GLU A 28 17.31 28.19 0.58
C GLU A 28 16.62 29.22 1.48
N CYS A 29 16.52 30.49 1.04
CA CYS A 29 15.79 31.51 1.78
C CYS A 29 14.31 31.14 2.00
N LEU A 30 13.66 30.59 0.97
CA LEU A 30 12.28 30.08 1.07
C LEU A 30 12.17 28.88 2.00
N TYR A 31 13.16 27.97 1.97
CA TYR A 31 13.24 26.83 2.89
C TYR A 31 13.32 27.31 4.34
N ASP A 32 14.27 28.18 4.67
CA ASP A 32 14.44 28.72 6.02
C ASP A 32 13.22 29.51 6.49
N THR A 33 12.56 30.24 5.58
CA THR A 33 11.32 30.95 5.88
C THR A 33 10.19 29.98 6.25
N ALA A 34 9.97 28.93 5.45
CA ALA A 34 8.94 27.93 5.75
C ALA A 34 9.24 27.20 7.07
N LYS A 35 10.51 26.87 7.32
CA LYS A 35 10.97 26.28 8.59
C LYS A 35 10.70 27.23 9.77
N ALA A 36 10.95 28.52 9.63
CA ALA A 36 10.65 29.53 10.65
C ALA A 36 9.15 29.65 10.95
N TRP A 37 8.28 29.33 9.99
CA TRP A 37 6.82 29.20 10.20
C TRP A 37 6.40 27.89 10.88
N GLY A 38 7.35 27.06 11.33
CA GLY A 38 7.08 25.76 11.94
C GLY A 38 6.67 24.68 10.93
N LYS A 39 6.89 24.93 9.62
CA LYS A 39 6.65 23.94 8.58
C LYS A 39 7.85 22.99 8.45
N LYS A 40 7.61 21.89 7.73
CA LYS A 40 8.61 20.90 7.33
C LYS A 40 8.85 21.07 5.83
N PRO A 41 9.70 22.01 5.40
CA PRO A 41 9.97 22.22 3.99
C PRO A 41 10.81 21.08 3.40
N VAL A 42 10.61 20.81 2.11
CA VAL A 42 11.39 19.86 1.31
C VAL A 42 11.76 20.50 -0.03
N HIS A 43 12.95 20.21 -0.56
CA HIS A 43 13.32 20.67 -1.91
C HIS A 43 12.80 19.71 -2.97
N THR A 44 12.34 20.27 -4.09
CA THR A 44 11.94 19.48 -5.25
C THR A 44 12.17 20.22 -6.56
N ARG A 45 12.42 19.49 -7.63
CA ARG A 45 12.45 20.06 -8.99
C ARG A 45 11.04 20.28 -9.52
N SER A 46 10.89 21.22 -10.44
CA SER A 46 9.63 21.49 -11.13
C SER A 46 9.29 20.41 -12.16
N THR A 47 8.99 19.20 -11.69
CA THR A 47 8.46 18.08 -12.49
C THR A 47 6.96 17.91 -12.26
N PRO A 48 6.19 17.32 -13.20
CA PRO A 48 4.76 17.15 -13.02
C PRO A 48 4.44 16.39 -11.72
N GLY A 49 3.57 16.97 -10.89
CA GLY A 49 3.16 16.43 -9.60
C GLY A 49 4.16 16.61 -8.44
N PHE A 50 5.30 17.30 -8.64
CA PHE A 50 6.34 17.50 -7.63
C PHE A 50 6.73 16.17 -6.93
N ILE A 51 6.69 16.11 -5.60
CA ILE A 51 6.85 14.85 -4.86
C ILE A 51 5.47 14.27 -4.55
N VAL A 52 4.66 14.97 -3.75
CA VAL A 52 3.48 14.36 -3.10
C VAL A 52 2.42 13.95 -4.12
N ASN A 53 2.05 14.85 -5.04
CA ASN A 53 0.98 14.54 -5.99
C ASN A 53 1.37 13.40 -6.94
N ARG A 54 2.66 13.29 -7.27
CA ARG A 54 3.24 12.21 -8.07
C ARG A 54 3.27 10.89 -7.31
N VAL A 55 3.96 10.84 -6.17
CA VAL A 55 4.22 9.61 -5.41
C VAL A 55 2.94 9.07 -4.76
N ALA A 56 1.94 9.89 -4.47
CA ALA A 56 0.65 9.43 -3.95
C ALA A 56 -0.27 8.75 -4.99
N ARG A 57 -0.01 8.86 -6.31
CA ARG A 57 -0.94 8.35 -7.33
C ARG A 57 -1.25 6.84 -7.17
N PRO A 58 -0.27 5.96 -6.92
CA PRO A 58 -0.54 4.53 -6.74
C PRO A 58 -1.51 4.21 -5.59
N PHE A 59 -1.52 5.00 -4.51
CA PHE A 59 -2.43 4.77 -3.38
C PHE A 59 -3.89 4.73 -3.81
N TYR A 60 -4.30 5.65 -4.69
CA TYR A 60 -5.66 5.67 -5.22
C TYR A 60 -5.84 4.64 -6.34
N ALA A 61 -4.87 4.57 -7.24
CA ALA A 61 -5.00 3.80 -8.47
C ALA A 61 -5.03 2.28 -8.22
N GLU A 62 -4.26 1.77 -7.26
CA GLU A 62 -4.27 0.33 -6.92
C GLU A 62 -5.59 -0.08 -6.25
N SER A 63 -6.15 0.73 -5.33
CA SER A 63 -7.47 0.47 -4.76
C SER A 63 -8.58 0.49 -5.81
N LEU A 64 -8.56 1.47 -6.73
CA LEU A 64 -9.51 1.53 -7.84
C LEU A 64 -9.40 0.33 -8.78
N ARG A 65 -8.18 -0.16 -9.03
CA ARG A 65 -7.96 -1.35 -9.87
C ARG A 65 -8.46 -2.62 -9.19
N LEU A 66 -8.20 -2.79 -7.90
CA LEU A 66 -8.72 -3.92 -7.10
C LEU A 66 -10.26 -3.92 -7.07
N LEU A 67 -10.88 -2.75 -6.92
CA LEU A 67 -12.33 -2.63 -7.00
C LEU A 67 -12.86 -3.00 -8.40
N GLN A 68 -12.20 -2.54 -9.47
CA GLN A 68 -12.58 -2.85 -10.84
C GLN A 68 -12.49 -4.36 -11.15
N GLU A 69 -11.51 -5.04 -10.56
CA GLU A 69 -11.31 -6.49 -10.69
C GLU A 69 -12.19 -7.32 -9.74
N GLY A 70 -13.00 -6.67 -8.89
CA GLY A 70 -13.88 -7.34 -7.93
C GLY A 70 -13.12 -8.04 -6.79
N ALA A 71 -11.95 -7.53 -6.40
CA ALA A 71 -11.13 -8.15 -5.36
C ALA A 71 -11.77 -8.09 -3.98
N ALA A 72 -12.38 -6.95 -3.64
CA ALA A 72 -13.19 -6.73 -2.45
C ALA A 72 -14.01 -5.45 -2.62
N ASP A 73 -14.95 -5.19 -1.71
CA ASP A 73 -15.74 -3.96 -1.69
C ASP A 73 -14.96 -2.78 -1.07
N CYS A 74 -15.45 -1.54 -1.30
CA CYS A 74 -14.79 -0.32 -0.84
C CYS A 74 -14.53 -0.29 0.69
N PRO A 75 -15.51 -0.64 1.56
CA PRO A 75 -15.30 -0.63 3.00
C PRO A 75 -14.19 -1.59 3.45
N THR A 76 -14.09 -2.75 2.82
CA THR A 76 -13.05 -3.74 3.12
C THR A 76 -11.67 -3.24 2.70
N LEU A 77 -11.54 -2.74 1.47
CA LEU A 77 -10.28 -2.19 0.97
C LEU A 77 -9.81 -0.98 1.78
N ASP A 78 -10.73 -0.09 2.17
CA ASP A 78 -10.40 1.05 3.05
C ASP A 78 -9.98 0.61 4.45
N ALA A 79 -10.69 -0.37 5.03
CA ALA A 79 -10.32 -0.95 6.31
C ALA A 79 -8.94 -1.60 6.26
N LEU A 80 -8.59 -2.32 5.19
CA LEU A 80 -7.26 -2.89 5.02
C LEU A 80 -6.16 -1.83 4.96
N MET A 81 -6.36 -0.75 4.22
CA MET A 81 -5.39 0.35 4.19
C MET A 81 -5.18 0.96 5.59
N ARG A 82 -6.25 1.12 6.38
CA ARG A 82 -6.16 1.69 7.73
C ARG A 82 -5.60 0.72 8.76
N GLU A 83 -6.24 -0.44 8.89
CA GLU A 83 -6.09 -1.39 10.00
C GLU A 83 -4.93 -2.38 9.80
N ALA A 84 -4.50 -2.61 8.55
CA ALA A 84 -3.31 -3.40 8.22
C ALA A 84 -2.18 -2.50 7.69
N GLY A 85 -2.48 -1.60 6.76
CA GLY A 85 -1.50 -0.71 6.14
C GLY A 85 -1.05 0.48 7.00
N GLY A 86 -1.76 0.80 8.10
CA GLY A 86 -1.41 1.91 8.99
C GLY A 86 -1.66 3.31 8.40
N PHE A 87 -2.33 3.40 7.25
CA PHE A 87 -2.71 4.69 6.66
C PHE A 87 -3.80 5.36 7.50
N ALA A 88 -3.79 6.69 7.60
CA ALA A 88 -4.79 7.43 8.37
C ALA A 88 -6.23 7.27 7.83
N MET A 89 -6.37 7.02 6.53
CA MET A 89 -7.65 6.88 5.84
C MET A 89 -7.50 5.93 4.65
N GLY A 90 -8.56 5.20 4.30
CA GLY A 90 -8.58 4.39 3.09
C GLY A 90 -8.67 5.25 1.82
N ALA A 91 -8.35 4.66 0.66
CA ALA A 91 -8.34 5.38 -0.60
C ALA A 91 -9.71 5.94 -1.00
N PHE A 92 -10.79 5.18 -0.82
CA PHE A 92 -12.13 5.62 -1.23
C PHE A 92 -12.61 6.74 -0.32
N GLU A 93 -12.53 6.56 1.00
CA GLU A 93 -12.80 7.58 2.01
C GLU A 93 -12.02 8.88 1.77
N LEU A 94 -10.74 8.75 1.42
CA LEU A 94 -9.87 9.89 1.16
C LEU A 94 -10.27 10.63 -0.12
N THR A 95 -10.59 9.91 -1.20
CA THR A 95 -11.06 10.54 -2.43
C THR A 95 -12.42 11.21 -2.27
N ASP A 96 -13.33 10.64 -1.47
CA ASP A 96 -14.60 11.26 -1.13
C ASP A 96 -14.40 12.53 -0.29
N LEU A 97 -13.39 12.57 0.57
CA LEU A 97 -13.03 13.75 1.37
C LEU A 97 -12.40 14.86 0.53
N ILE A 98 -11.44 14.52 -0.33
CA ILE A 98 -10.76 15.47 -1.23
C ILE A 98 -11.76 16.03 -2.25
N GLY A 99 -12.64 15.15 -2.75
CA GLY A 99 -13.53 15.39 -3.88
C GLY A 99 -13.01 14.71 -5.14
N HIS A 100 -13.87 13.92 -5.78
CA HIS A 100 -13.47 13.13 -6.96
C HIS A 100 -13.04 13.99 -8.15
N ASP A 101 -13.70 15.12 -8.38
CA ASP A 101 -13.33 16.07 -9.44
C ASP A 101 -11.91 16.59 -9.27
N VAL A 102 -11.52 16.95 -8.04
CA VAL A 102 -10.16 17.44 -7.73
C VAL A 102 -9.16 16.31 -7.88
N ASN A 103 -9.41 15.17 -7.24
CA ASN A 103 -8.46 14.05 -7.26
C ASN A 103 -8.28 13.49 -8.68
N TYR A 104 -9.37 13.35 -9.45
CA TYR A 104 -9.35 12.87 -10.83
C TYR A 104 -8.65 13.87 -11.77
N ALA A 105 -8.91 15.17 -11.62
CA ALA A 105 -8.24 16.19 -12.42
C ALA A 105 -6.72 16.19 -12.19
N VAL A 106 -6.26 16.03 -10.94
CA VAL A 106 -4.82 15.88 -10.64
C VAL A 106 -4.26 14.61 -11.28
N THR A 107 -4.97 13.49 -11.21
CA THR A 107 -4.55 12.23 -11.86
C THR A 107 -4.39 12.41 -13.38
N CYS A 108 -5.39 12.99 -14.06
CA CYS A 108 -5.31 13.27 -15.49
C CYS A 108 -4.17 14.25 -15.82
N SER A 109 -3.98 15.31 -15.02
CA SER A 109 -2.92 16.27 -15.24
C SER A 109 -1.52 15.65 -15.14
N VAL A 110 -1.29 14.78 -14.15
CA VAL A 110 -0.03 14.04 -14.03
C VAL A 110 0.13 13.07 -15.21
N PHE A 111 -0.91 12.32 -15.54
CA PHE A 111 -0.91 11.38 -16.68
C PHE A 111 -0.55 12.06 -18.00
N ASP A 112 -1.21 13.18 -18.33
CA ASP A 112 -0.97 13.91 -19.57
C ASP A 112 0.41 14.55 -19.61
N ALA A 113 0.89 15.08 -18.48
CA ALA A 113 2.20 15.69 -18.38
C ALA A 113 3.37 14.68 -18.46
N TYR A 114 3.11 13.39 -18.20
CA TYR A 114 4.04 12.29 -18.43
C TYR A 114 3.77 11.54 -19.75
N TYR A 115 3.14 12.20 -20.72
CA TYR A 115 2.88 11.63 -22.05
C TYR A 115 2.13 10.29 -21.99
N GLN A 116 1.11 10.24 -21.13
CA GLN A 116 0.22 9.09 -20.97
C GLN A 116 0.92 7.82 -20.46
N ASP A 117 1.95 7.96 -19.62
CA ASP A 117 2.55 6.83 -18.91
C ASP A 117 1.48 6.04 -18.12
N THR A 118 1.33 4.76 -18.46
CA THR A 118 0.26 3.89 -17.95
C THR A 118 0.33 3.66 -16.43
N ARG A 119 1.46 4.00 -15.79
CA ARG A 119 1.55 4.02 -14.33
C ARG A 119 0.62 5.05 -13.69
N PHE A 120 0.35 6.16 -14.38
CA PHE A 120 -0.55 7.21 -13.91
C PHE A 120 -1.96 7.14 -14.52
N LEU A 121 -2.30 6.03 -15.19
CA LEU A 121 -3.56 5.85 -15.91
C LEU A 121 -4.79 6.18 -15.01
N PRO A 122 -5.67 7.12 -15.40
CA PRO A 122 -6.90 7.40 -14.68
C PRO A 122 -7.90 6.23 -14.72
N SER A 123 -8.72 6.09 -13.67
CA SER A 123 -9.73 5.03 -13.58
C SER A 123 -11.07 5.44 -14.20
N LEU A 124 -11.70 4.52 -14.93
CA LEU A 124 -13.06 4.70 -15.43
C LEU A 124 -14.10 4.76 -14.30
N ILE A 125 -13.93 4.00 -13.22
CA ILE A 125 -14.81 4.05 -12.04
C ILE A 125 -14.84 5.46 -11.46
N GLN A 126 -13.66 6.07 -11.29
CA GLN A 126 -13.57 7.43 -10.77
C GLN A 126 -14.16 8.46 -11.74
N LYS A 127 -13.94 8.27 -13.05
CA LYS A 127 -14.52 9.13 -14.10
C LYS A 127 -16.05 9.10 -14.07
N GLU A 128 -16.67 7.93 -13.87
CA GLU A 128 -18.12 7.79 -13.74
C GLU A 128 -18.68 8.55 -12.55
N LEU A 129 -18.00 8.53 -11.39
CA LEU A 129 -18.39 9.32 -10.23
C LEU A 129 -18.36 10.83 -10.51
N VAL A 130 -17.30 11.31 -11.18
CA VAL A 130 -17.19 12.72 -11.59
C VAL A 130 -18.30 13.11 -12.56
N ASN A 131 -18.51 12.32 -13.61
CA ASN A 131 -19.55 12.58 -14.62
C ASN A 131 -20.97 12.53 -14.02
N GLY A 132 -21.18 11.65 -13.03
CA GLY A 132 -22.44 11.52 -12.31
C GLY A 132 -22.66 12.57 -11.21
N GLY A 133 -21.74 13.53 -11.03
CA GLY A 133 -21.84 14.56 -9.98
C GLY A 133 -21.70 14.00 -8.55
N ARG A 134 -21.23 12.77 -8.39
CA ARG A 134 -20.97 12.12 -7.10
C ARG A 134 -19.54 12.45 -6.68
N LEU A 135 -19.36 13.66 -6.20
CA LEU A 135 -18.05 14.25 -5.89
C LEU A 135 -17.59 14.00 -4.45
N GLY A 136 -18.19 13.08 -3.71
CA GLY A 136 -17.84 12.77 -2.33
C GLY A 136 -18.61 13.61 -1.31
N ARG A 137 -17.96 13.97 -0.19
CA ARG A 137 -18.59 14.65 0.95
C ARG A 137 -19.27 15.96 0.57
N LYS A 138 -18.64 16.74 -0.31
CA LYS A 138 -19.14 18.06 -0.72
C LYS A 138 -20.44 18.01 -1.52
N SER A 139 -20.75 16.87 -2.16
CA SER A 139 -22.00 16.64 -2.88
C SER A 139 -22.94 15.66 -2.16
N GLY A 140 -22.61 15.25 -0.92
CA GLY A 140 -23.39 14.29 -0.14
C GLY A 140 -23.29 12.83 -0.60
N GLN A 141 -22.52 12.53 -1.65
CA GLN A 141 -22.37 11.19 -2.23
C GLN A 141 -21.07 11.08 -3.04
N GLY A 142 -20.28 10.04 -2.77
CA GLY A 142 -19.15 9.56 -3.57
C GLY A 142 -19.21 8.04 -3.68
N PHE A 143 -18.13 7.35 -3.29
CA PHE A 143 -18.19 5.92 -3.00
C PHE A 143 -19.11 5.62 -1.81
N TYR A 144 -19.16 6.53 -0.84
CA TYR A 144 -20.06 6.45 0.30
C TYR A 144 -21.18 7.49 0.22
N SER A 145 -22.30 7.19 0.89
CA SER A 145 -23.35 8.18 1.14
C SER A 145 -22.98 9.03 2.36
N TYR A 146 -23.15 10.35 2.22
CA TYR A 146 -22.97 11.34 3.29
C TYR A 146 -24.26 12.10 3.57
N ALA A 147 -25.41 11.57 3.13
CA ALA A 147 -26.71 12.10 3.49
C ALA A 147 -26.96 11.94 5.00
N GLN A 148 -27.80 12.80 5.57
CA GLN A 148 -28.18 12.70 6.97
C GLN A 148 -28.88 11.35 7.23
N GLY A 149 -28.39 10.60 8.21
CA GLY A 149 -28.91 9.27 8.55
C GLY A 149 -28.37 8.12 7.68
N ALA A 150 -27.42 8.38 6.78
CA ALA A 150 -26.75 7.30 6.05
C ALA A 150 -25.95 6.40 7.00
N GLU A 151 -26.21 5.10 6.95
CA GLU A 151 -25.40 4.10 7.65
C GLU A 151 -24.10 3.88 6.90
N ARG A 152 -22.99 3.84 7.64
CA ARG A 152 -21.68 3.59 7.06
C ARG A 152 -21.51 2.08 6.87
N PRO A 153 -21.27 1.61 5.63
CA PRO A 153 -21.07 0.19 5.40
C PRO A 153 -19.81 -0.29 6.14
N HIS A 154 -19.88 -1.53 6.64
CA HIS A 154 -18.79 -2.16 7.37
C HIS A 154 -17.94 -3.04 6.44
N ALA A 155 -16.66 -3.19 6.78
CA ALA A 155 -15.77 -4.11 6.09
C ALA A 155 -16.26 -5.56 6.24
N ALA A 156 -16.20 -6.32 5.16
CA ALA A 156 -16.45 -7.74 5.16
C ALA A 156 -15.38 -8.47 5.98
N GLU A 157 -15.82 -9.45 6.74
CA GLU A 157 -14.99 -10.24 7.64
C GLU A 157 -15.44 -11.69 7.63
N ILE A 158 -14.46 -12.60 7.60
CA ILE A 158 -14.70 -14.03 7.80
C ILE A 158 -14.18 -14.46 9.16
N ASN A 159 -14.85 -15.45 9.74
CA ASN A 159 -14.56 -15.95 11.08
C ASN A 159 -14.60 -17.48 11.08
N SER A 160 -13.82 -18.11 11.95
CA SER A 160 -13.78 -19.54 12.17
C SER A 160 -14.04 -19.87 13.64
N ALA A 161 -14.70 -21.01 13.87
CA ALA A 161 -14.90 -21.58 15.20
C ALA A 161 -13.89 -22.70 15.50
N ALA A 162 -12.96 -22.98 14.58
CA ALA A 162 -11.97 -24.03 14.76
C ALA A 162 -11.04 -23.72 15.95
N LYS A 163 -10.62 -24.78 16.65
CA LYS A 163 -9.66 -24.66 17.74
C LYS A 163 -8.26 -24.88 17.21
N VAL A 164 -7.39 -23.91 17.49
CA VAL A 164 -5.96 -23.97 17.19
C VAL A 164 -5.20 -23.82 18.50
N GLU A 165 -4.34 -24.79 18.77
CA GLU A 165 -3.48 -24.86 19.96
C GLU A 165 -2.00 -24.92 19.59
N VAL A 166 -1.69 -25.42 18.39
CA VAL A 166 -0.31 -25.59 17.90
C VAL A 166 -0.21 -25.11 16.46
N CYS A 167 0.88 -24.40 16.16
CA CYS A 167 1.31 -24.13 14.78
C CYS A 167 2.80 -24.39 14.61
N ALA A 168 3.25 -24.61 13.37
CA ALA A 168 4.66 -24.74 13.04
C ALA A 168 5.13 -23.59 12.15
N VAL A 169 6.33 -23.10 12.39
CA VAL A 169 7.01 -22.09 11.57
C VAL A 169 8.18 -22.77 10.89
N GLU A 170 8.26 -22.62 9.57
CA GLU A 170 9.31 -23.19 8.74
C GLU A 170 10.16 -22.05 8.17
N GLY A 171 11.32 -21.76 8.79
CA GLY A 171 12.22 -20.67 8.40
C GLY A 171 11.86 -19.31 9.03
N ASP A 172 12.29 -18.22 8.39
CA ASP A 172 12.03 -16.85 8.85
C ASP A 172 10.80 -16.24 8.16
N LEU A 173 9.84 -15.75 8.94
CA LEU A 173 8.65 -15.03 8.45
C LEU A 173 8.95 -13.56 8.10
N GLY A 174 10.19 -13.10 8.30
CA GLY A 174 10.63 -11.75 7.98
C GLY A 174 9.81 -10.70 8.71
N ILE A 175 9.20 -9.78 7.96
CA ILE A 175 8.34 -8.72 8.53
C ILE A 175 7.11 -9.29 9.26
N ALA A 176 6.65 -10.50 8.91
CA ALA A 176 5.51 -11.15 9.54
C ALA A 176 5.83 -11.80 10.90
N LYS A 177 7.09 -11.77 11.37
CA LYS A 177 7.49 -12.34 12.67
C LYS A 177 6.69 -11.81 13.87
N GLY A 178 6.12 -10.61 13.77
CA GLY A 178 5.23 -10.03 14.78
C GLY A 178 4.00 -10.90 15.07
N LEU A 179 3.55 -11.72 14.11
CA LEU A 179 2.49 -12.71 14.31
C LEU A 179 2.86 -13.75 15.37
N LEU A 180 4.12 -14.17 15.42
CA LEU A 180 4.57 -15.22 16.34
C LEU A 180 4.49 -14.75 17.81
N ALA A 181 4.85 -13.48 18.06
CA ALA A 181 4.70 -12.89 19.39
C ALA A 181 3.23 -12.92 19.84
N ARG A 182 2.30 -12.53 18.97
CA ARG A 182 0.86 -12.53 19.26
C ARG A 182 0.31 -13.93 19.52
N LEU A 183 0.70 -14.90 18.70
CA LEU A 183 0.29 -16.30 18.87
C LEU A 183 0.81 -16.87 20.19
N HIS A 184 2.06 -16.59 20.54
CA HIS A 184 2.66 -17.04 21.79
C HIS A 184 1.95 -16.43 23.01
N GLU A 185 1.66 -15.13 22.99
CA GLU A 185 0.91 -14.43 24.06
C GLU A 185 -0.50 -15.00 24.27
N GLN A 186 -1.11 -15.56 23.21
CA GLN A 186 -2.44 -16.18 23.23
C GLN A 186 -2.39 -17.69 23.53
N GLY A 187 -1.22 -18.20 23.94
CA GLY A 187 -1.01 -19.57 24.38
C GLY A 187 -0.97 -20.60 23.26
N VAL A 188 -0.72 -20.20 22.01
CA VAL A 188 -0.48 -21.13 20.90
C VAL A 188 0.96 -21.64 20.98
N GLU A 189 1.14 -22.96 21.02
CA GLU A 189 2.46 -23.59 20.95
C GLU A 189 3.04 -23.42 19.54
N ILE A 190 4.28 -22.94 19.46
CA ILE A 190 4.96 -22.67 18.19
C ILE A 190 6.14 -23.62 18.03
N ILE A 191 6.05 -24.53 17.06
CA ILE A 191 7.13 -25.45 16.70
C ILE A 191 8.00 -24.80 15.62
N GLN A 192 9.29 -24.63 15.89
CA GLN A 192 10.25 -24.10 14.91
C GLN A 192 10.86 -25.21 14.06
N ARG A 193 11.00 -24.97 12.75
CA ARG A 193 11.60 -25.87 11.76
C ARG A 193 12.38 -25.06 10.74
N ASP A 194 13.37 -25.69 10.11
CA ASP A 194 14.04 -25.09 8.94
C ASP A 194 13.07 -25.00 7.75
N GLY A 195 13.17 -23.94 6.96
CA GLY A 195 12.28 -23.76 5.81
C GLY A 195 12.35 -22.38 5.16
N GLN A 196 11.27 -22.03 4.44
CA GLN A 196 11.23 -20.90 3.49
C GLN A 196 10.25 -19.78 3.90
N GLY A 197 10.03 -19.60 5.20
CA GLY A 197 9.12 -18.59 5.73
C GLY A 197 7.65 -18.98 5.59
N LEU A 198 7.30 -20.21 5.99
CA LEU A 198 5.92 -20.71 5.99
C LEU A 198 5.40 -20.86 7.42
N LEU A 199 4.10 -20.65 7.60
CA LEU A 199 3.38 -20.93 8.84
C LEU A 199 2.35 -22.04 8.57
N ARG A 200 2.39 -23.12 9.35
CA ARG A 200 1.49 -24.27 9.18
C ARG A 200 0.59 -24.46 10.39
N VAL A 201 -0.68 -24.75 10.13
CA VAL A 201 -1.67 -25.10 11.15
C VAL A 201 -2.60 -26.17 10.59
N GLY A 202 -2.61 -27.35 11.21
CA GLY A 202 -3.30 -28.51 10.66
C GLY A 202 -2.84 -28.78 9.22
N ASP A 203 -3.79 -28.74 8.28
CA ASP A 203 -3.53 -28.95 6.86
C ASP A 203 -3.30 -27.64 6.08
N ALA A 204 -3.45 -26.48 6.75
CA ALA A 204 -3.28 -25.17 6.15
C ALA A 204 -1.81 -24.73 6.07
N VAL A 205 -1.47 -24.04 4.99
CA VAL A 205 -0.16 -23.42 4.79
C VAL A 205 -0.38 -21.93 4.57
N LEU A 206 0.21 -21.10 5.42
CA LEU A 206 0.14 -19.65 5.33
C LEU A 206 1.50 -19.12 4.89
N ALA A 207 1.50 -18.18 3.95
CA ALA A 207 2.71 -17.52 3.49
C ALA A 207 2.45 -16.04 3.18
N LEU A 208 3.45 -15.17 3.43
CA LEU A 208 3.38 -13.78 2.98
C LEU A 208 3.31 -13.74 1.45
N SER A 209 2.42 -12.94 0.88
CA SER A 209 2.35 -12.75 -0.57
C SER A 209 3.69 -12.28 -1.12
N ASP A 210 4.07 -12.79 -2.29
CA ASP A 210 5.30 -12.44 -3.00
C ASP A 210 5.01 -11.80 -4.37
N GLY A 211 3.76 -11.39 -4.58
CA GLY A 211 3.25 -10.82 -5.82
C GLY A 211 2.53 -11.82 -6.71
N ARG A 212 2.70 -13.13 -6.52
CA ARG A 212 1.91 -14.16 -7.24
C ARG A 212 0.52 -14.32 -6.63
N MET A 213 -0.42 -14.83 -7.41
CA MET A 213 -1.69 -15.36 -6.90
C MET A 213 -1.45 -16.61 -6.06
N ALA A 214 -2.32 -16.91 -5.11
CA ALA A 214 -2.25 -18.09 -4.26
C ALA A 214 -2.31 -19.38 -5.08
N CYS A 215 -3.18 -19.45 -6.10
CA CYS A 215 -3.26 -20.60 -7.00
C CYS A 215 -1.96 -20.82 -7.80
N GLN A 216 -1.34 -19.74 -8.26
CA GLN A 216 -0.08 -19.79 -9.01
C GLN A 216 1.04 -20.28 -8.09
N ARG A 217 1.21 -19.65 -6.94
CA ARG A 217 2.25 -19.99 -5.98
C ARG A 217 2.10 -21.40 -5.42
N ALA A 218 0.87 -21.81 -5.10
CA ALA A 218 0.58 -23.17 -4.66
C ALA A 218 1.07 -24.22 -5.67
N ARG A 219 0.81 -23.98 -6.96
CA ARG A 219 1.23 -24.90 -8.03
C ARG A 219 2.75 -24.89 -8.24
N GLU A 220 3.37 -23.72 -8.30
CA GLU A 220 4.80 -23.57 -8.59
C GLU A 220 5.68 -24.05 -7.42
N ASP A 221 5.29 -23.76 -6.19
CA ASP A 221 6.04 -24.12 -4.98
C ASP A 221 5.62 -25.51 -4.43
N GLY A 222 4.63 -26.17 -5.04
CA GLY A 222 4.14 -27.48 -4.61
C GLY A 222 3.41 -27.48 -3.26
N LEU A 223 2.80 -26.34 -2.89
CA LEU A 223 2.09 -26.16 -1.64
C LEU A 223 0.61 -26.49 -1.78
N ARG A 224 0.10 -27.41 -0.96
CA ARG A 224 -1.35 -27.67 -0.84
C ARG A 224 -1.95 -26.78 0.24
N ASN A 225 -3.24 -26.44 0.08
CA ASN A 225 -4.00 -25.62 1.03
C ASN A 225 -3.32 -24.29 1.38
N LEU A 226 -2.81 -23.60 0.36
CA LEU A 226 -2.08 -22.35 0.54
C LEU A 226 -3.06 -21.20 0.79
N ILE A 227 -2.79 -20.42 1.83
CA ILE A 227 -3.40 -19.14 2.16
C ILE A 227 -2.29 -18.09 2.05
N LEU A 228 -2.50 -17.07 1.24
CA LEU A 228 -1.60 -15.93 1.19
C LEU A 228 -2.03 -14.88 2.21
N LEU A 229 -1.06 -14.36 2.96
CA LEU A 229 -1.21 -13.21 3.84
C LEU A 229 -0.78 -11.96 3.08
N ASP A 230 -1.57 -10.90 3.15
CA ASP A 230 -1.17 -9.58 2.69
C ASP A 230 -0.13 -8.97 3.66
N LEU A 231 0.47 -7.86 3.24
CA LEU A 231 1.34 -7.04 4.08
C LEU A 231 0.53 -6.37 5.21
N ALA A 232 1.09 -6.38 6.42
CA ALA A 232 0.74 -5.44 7.46
C ALA A 232 1.94 -4.55 7.78
N PHE A 233 1.69 -3.28 8.08
CA PHE A 233 2.74 -2.32 8.47
C PHE A 233 3.49 -2.78 9.72
N ASP A 234 2.74 -3.24 10.72
CA ASP A 234 3.26 -3.85 11.95
C ASP A 234 2.35 -5.02 12.33
N TYR A 235 2.78 -6.26 12.06
CA TYR A 235 2.01 -7.46 12.38
C TYR A 235 1.73 -7.63 13.88
N GLY A 236 2.56 -7.03 14.75
CA GLY A 236 2.36 -7.03 16.20
C GLY A 236 1.19 -6.16 16.65
N LYS A 237 0.77 -5.17 15.84
CA LYS A 237 -0.26 -4.18 16.20
C LYS A 237 -1.44 -4.12 15.25
N ALA A 238 -1.33 -4.68 14.05
CA ALA A 238 -2.39 -4.66 13.06
C ALA A 238 -3.70 -5.24 13.63
N GLU A 239 -4.81 -4.59 13.31
CA GLU A 239 -6.15 -5.04 13.75
C GLU A 239 -6.80 -5.97 12.73
N ARG A 240 -6.40 -5.85 11.46
CA ARG A 240 -6.94 -6.61 10.34
C ARG A 240 -5.81 -7.16 9.48
N ILE A 241 -6.09 -8.25 8.78
CA ILE A 241 -5.24 -8.78 7.73
C ILE A 241 -6.09 -9.22 6.53
N ALA A 242 -5.54 -9.02 5.34
CA ALA A 242 -6.09 -9.52 4.11
C ALA A 242 -5.53 -10.92 3.83
N ILE A 243 -6.39 -11.83 3.36
CA ILE A 243 -5.97 -13.13 2.85
C ILE A 243 -6.58 -13.44 1.48
N SER A 244 -5.89 -14.26 0.70
CA SER A 244 -6.48 -15.07 -0.37
C SER A 244 -6.06 -16.54 -0.20
N TYR A 245 -6.60 -17.44 -0.99
CA TYR A 245 -6.23 -18.86 -0.92
C TYR A 245 -6.19 -19.52 -2.29
N SER A 246 -5.43 -20.60 -2.39
CA SER A 246 -5.27 -21.38 -3.62
C SER A 246 -6.58 -22.05 -4.02
N ALA A 247 -6.83 -22.12 -5.33
CA ALA A 247 -7.96 -22.86 -5.87
C ALA A 247 -7.96 -24.32 -5.37
N GLY A 248 -9.10 -24.77 -4.86
CA GLY A 248 -9.26 -26.12 -4.32
C GLY A 248 -8.71 -26.32 -2.91
N ILE A 249 -8.52 -25.24 -2.13
CA ILE A 249 -8.26 -25.35 -0.69
C ILE A 249 -9.33 -26.22 -0.02
N ASP A 250 -8.91 -27.09 0.89
CA ASP A 250 -9.83 -27.80 1.77
C ASP A 250 -10.53 -26.80 2.71
N PRO A 251 -11.88 -26.79 2.81
CA PRO A 251 -12.58 -25.90 3.73
C PRO A 251 -12.10 -25.98 5.19
N GLN A 252 -11.71 -27.17 5.66
CA GLN A 252 -11.17 -27.35 7.00
C GLN A 252 -9.80 -26.68 7.15
N ALA A 253 -8.96 -26.72 6.11
CA ALA A 253 -7.67 -26.03 6.12
C ALA A 253 -7.87 -24.50 6.12
N LEU A 254 -8.84 -23.99 5.34
CA LEU A 254 -9.19 -22.57 5.39
C LEU A 254 -9.65 -22.17 6.79
N ASP A 255 -10.56 -22.94 7.41
CA ASP A 255 -11.06 -22.70 8.75
C ASP A 255 -9.94 -22.69 9.81
N GLN A 256 -8.95 -23.59 9.68
CA GLN A 256 -7.78 -23.65 10.55
C GLN A 256 -6.89 -22.42 10.40
N GLY A 257 -6.62 -22.00 9.16
CA GLY A 257 -5.82 -20.80 8.89
C GLY A 257 -6.48 -19.52 9.39
N VAL A 258 -7.80 -19.38 9.17
CA VAL A 258 -8.58 -18.25 9.68
C VAL A 258 -8.58 -18.25 11.22
N ALA A 259 -8.81 -19.42 11.85
CA ALA A 259 -8.78 -19.52 13.31
C ALA A 259 -7.41 -19.15 13.91
N LEU A 260 -6.30 -19.52 13.27
CA LEU A 260 -4.96 -19.12 13.71
C LEU A 260 -4.79 -17.60 13.67
N LEU A 261 -5.20 -16.94 12.59
CA LEU A 261 -5.12 -15.48 12.48
C LEU A 261 -6.04 -14.77 13.48
N GLN A 262 -7.25 -15.30 13.71
CA GLN A 262 -8.15 -14.81 14.75
C GLN A 262 -7.55 -14.99 16.15
N ARG A 263 -6.85 -16.10 16.41
CA ARG A 263 -6.12 -16.33 17.65
C ARG A 263 -5.00 -15.33 17.85
N ALA A 264 -4.36 -14.86 16.78
CA ALA A 264 -3.45 -13.73 16.90
C ALA A 264 -4.18 -12.42 17.26
N GLY A 265 -5.51 -12.35 17.17
CA GLY A 265 -6.32 -11.17 17.43
C GLY A 265 -6.55 -10.30 16.20
N LEU A 266 -6.45 -10.88 15.00
CA LEU A 266 -6.72 -10.19 13.74
C LEU A 266 -8.18 -10.41 13.32
N LYS A 267 -8.76 -9.39 12.70
CA LYS A 267 -9.93 -9.52 11.82
C LYS A 267 -9.46 -9.95 10.44
N ILE A 268 -10.19 -10.84 9.77
CA ILE A 268 -9.76 -11.41 8.48
C ILE A 268 -10.68 -10.93 7.38
N SER A 269 -10.10 -10.24 6.40
CA SER A 269 -10.80 -9.91 5.15
C SER A 269 -10.32 -10.84 4.05
N LEU A 270 -11.27 -11.55 3.46
CA LEU A 270 -11.02 -12.39 2.30
C LEU A 270 -11.09 -11.55 1.03
N LEU A 271 -10.04 -11.58 0.22
CA LEU A 271 -10.06 -11.05 -1.15
C LEU A 271 -10.18 -12.18 -2.16
N SER A 272 -10.59 -11.82 -3.38
CA SER A 272 -10.34 -12.67 -4.54
C SER A 272 -8.84 -12.98 -4.66
N ASP A 273 -8.50 -14.08 -5.32
CA ASP A 273 -7.10 -14.47 -5.50
C ASP A 273 -6.38 -13.56 -6.51
N SER A 274 -6.00 -12.36 -6.03
CA SER A 274 -5.39 -11.28 -6.80
C SER A 274 -3.88 -11.19 -6.54
N PRO A 275 -3.05 -10.93 -7.56
CA PRO A 275 -1.61 -10.68 -7.41
C PRO A 275 -1.30 -9.59 -6.36
N ALA A 276 -0.38 -9.88 -5.44
CA ALA A 276 0.08 -8.98 -4.37
C ALA A 276 -1.00 -8.43 -3.41
N LEU A 277 -2.24 -8.94 -3.48
CA LEU A 277 -3.36 -8.51 -2.63
C LEU A 277 -3.54 -6.98 -2.61
N ALA A 278 -3.77 -6.36 -1.45
CA ALA A 278 -4.14 -4.95 -1.36
C ALA A 278 -3.00 -4.06 -0.83
N VAL A 279 -2.52 -4.33 0.38
CA VAL A 279 -1.54 -3.49 1.07
C VAL A 279 -0.17 -3.64 0.42
N LEU A 280 0.29 -4.87 0.20
CA LEU A 280 1.59 -5.14 -0.40
C LEU A 280 1.69 -4.52 -1.79
N ARG A 281 0.69 -4.75 -2.64
CA ARG A 281 0.57 -4.15 -3.98
C ARG A 281 0.71 -2.62 -3.95
N THR A 282 -0.03 -1.99 -3.05
CA THR A 282 -0.06 -0.53 -2.92
C THR A 282 1.30 0.01 -2.44
N VAL A 283 1.85 -0.58 -1.38
CA VAL A 283 3.15 -0.16 -0.83
C VAL A 283 4.29 -0.38 -1.82
N ALA A 284 4.29 -1.51 -2.54
CA ALA A 284 5.29 -1.79 -3.57
C ALA A 284 5.25 -0.75 -4.70
N MET A 285 4.05 -0.35 -5.14
CA MET A 285 3.91 0.68 -6.18
C MET A 285 4.25 2.10 -5.69
N LEU A 286 3.95 2.42 -4.42
CA LEU A 286 4.40 3.67 -3.80
C LEU A 286 5.93 3.75 -3.72
N ALA A 287 6.58 2.67 -3.27
CA ALA A 287 8.02 2.55 -3.24
C ALA A 287 8.63 2.65 -4.65
N ASN A 288 8.01 2.01 -5.63
CA ASN A 288 8.45 2.04 -7.02
C ASN A 288 8.43 3.45 -7.60
N GLU A 289 7.34 4.20 -7.35
CA GLU A 289 7.22 5.58 -7.82
C GLU A 289 8.17 6.53 -7.09
N ALA A 290 8.36 6.34 -5.78
CA ALA A 290 9.35 7.07 -5.01
C ALA A 290 10.78 6.81 -5.50
N ALA A 291 11.10 5.57 -5.87
CA ALA A 291 12.40 5.20 -6.42
C ALA A 291 12.64 5.87 -7.79
N ASP A 292 11.62 5.98 -8.64
CA ASP A 292 11.75 6.72 -9.91
C ASP A 292 11.85 8.23 -9.72
N ALA A 293 11.16 8.81 -8.73
CA ALA A 293 11.34 10.21 -8.37
C ALA A 293 12.78 10.48 -7.88
N LEU A 294 13.34 9.58 -7.07
CA LEU A 294 14.73 9.66 -6.63
C LEU A 294 15.72 9.50 -7.79
N LEU A 295 15.51 8.50 -8.66
CA LEU A 295 16.34 8.25 -9.84
C LEU A 295 16.43 9.46 -10.77
N GLN A 296 15.30 10.14 -10.96
CA GLN A 296 15.18 11.31 -11.83
C GLN A 296 15.67 12.60 -11.16
N GLY A 297 16.14 12.51 -9.92
CA GLY A 297 16.63 13.65 -9.14
C GLY A 297 15.54 14.66 -8.82
N VAL A 298 14.28 14.22 -8.66
CA VAL A 298 13.17 15.09 -8.26
C VAL A 298 13.44 15.67 -6.88
N ALA A 299 13.86 14.82 -5.94
CA ALA A 299 14.19 15.18 -4.56
C ALA A 299 15.11 14.11 -3.94
N SER A 300 15.67 14.40 -2.76
CA SER A 300 16.45 13.43 -2.00
C SER A 300 15.56 12.32 -1.41
N ALA A 301 16.14 11.17 -1.05
CA ALA A 301 15.40 10.08 -0.41
C ALA A 301 14.70 10.55 0.89
N ALA A 302 15.42 11.30 1.72
CA ALA A 302 14.91 11.86 2.96
C ALA A 302 13.77 12.87 2.75
N ASP A 303 13.87 13.72 1.71
CA ASP A 303 12.82 14.67 1.36
C ASP A 303 11.56 13.97 0.83
N ILE A 304 11.73 12.92 0.01
CA ILE A 304 10.61 12.12 -0.49
C ILE A 304 9.85 11.50 0.69
N ASP A 305 10.58 10.86 1.60
CA ASP A 305 9.99 10.21 2.77
C ASP A 305 9.38 11.20 3.76
N LEU A 306 9.99 12.38 3.94
CA LEU A 306 9.42 13.45 4.74
C LEU A 306 8.15 14.01 4.11
N ALA A 307 8.14 14.21 2.78
CA ALA A 307 6.99 14.72 2.05
C ALA A 307 5.79 13.79 2.18
N MET A 308 5.97 12.49 2.01
CA MET A 308 4.83 11.55 2.11
C MET A 308 4.29 11.46 3.54
N ARG A 309 5.15 11.50 4.56
CA ARG A 309 4.69 11.51 5.97
C ARG A 309 4.03 12.82 6.37
N ALA A 310 4.57 13.97 5.96
CA ALA A 310 4.08 15.28 6.41
C ALA A 310 2.97 15.88 5.51
N GLY A 311 2.89 15.45 4.26
CA GLY A 311 1.96 15.95 3.25
C GLY A 311 0.67 15.14 3.15
N VAL A 312 0.76 13.82 3.32
CA VAL A 312 -0.40 12.91 3.21
C VAL A 312 -0.51 11.93 4.39
N ASN A 313 0.23 12.15 5.47
CA ASN A 313 0.17 11.38 6.72
C ASN A 313 0.39 9.88 6.54
N TYR A 314 1.30 9.50 5.63
CA TYR A 314 1.71 8.10 5.54
C TYR A 314 2.42 7.67 6.84
N PRO A 315 2.22 6.42 7.28
CA PRO A 315 2.84 5.90 8.52
C PRO A 315 4.37 5.87 8.42
N GLN A 316 4.88 5.61 7.22
CA GLN A 316 6.30 5.62 6.90
C GLN A 316 6.52 6.23 5.51
N GLY A 317 7.70 6.81 5.28
CA GLY A 317 8.09 7.23 3.95
C GLY A 317 8.29 6.01 3.04
N PRO A 318 7.85 6.05 1.77
CA PRO A 318 7.82 4.87 0.90
C PRO A 318 9.19 4.24 0.64
N LEU A 319 10.29 5.02 0.63
CA LEU A 319 11.63 4.48 0.43
C LEU A 319 12.11 3.76 1.69
N ALA A 320 11.96 4.37 2.87
CA ALA A 320 12.32 3.74 4.14
C ALA A 320 11.44 2.53 4.42
N TRP A 321 10.18 2.55 3.99
CA TRP A 321 9.27 1.42 4.12
C TRP A 321 9.72 0.25 3.25
N ALA A 322 10.14 0.51 2.01
CA ALA A 322 10.73 -0.50 1.14
C ALA A 322 12.02 -1.09 1.73
N ASP A 323 12.91 -0.25 2.30
CA ASP A 323 14.13 -0.70 2.98
C ASP A 323 13.80 -1.61 4.18
N ALA A 324 12.76 -1.28 4.96
CA ALA A 324 12.32 -2.08 6.10
C ALA A 324 11.70 -3.43 5.70
N ILE A 325 10.98 -3.48 4.58
CA ILE A 325 10.43 -4.73 4.02
C ILE A 325 11.54 -5.57 3.39
N GLY A 326 12.53 -4.92 2.76
CA GLY A 326 13.60 -5.51 1.98
C GLY A 326 13.38 -5.30 0.48
N LEU A 327 14.33 -4.61 -0.16
CA LEU A 327 14.22 -4.23 -1.57
C LEU A 327 14.13 -5.43 -2.52
N GLY A 328 14.78 -6.55 -2.19
CA GLY A 328 14.68 -7.77 -2.99
C GLY A 328 13.25 -8.32 -3.05
N HIS A 329 12.51 -8.24 -1.93
CA HIS A 329 11.11 -8.66 -1.89
C HIS A 329 10.23 -7.69 -2.68
N ILE A 330 10.41 -6.37 -2.52
CA ILE A 330 9.67 -5.36 -3.30
C ILE A 330 9.90 -5.52 -4.80
N LEU A 331 11.15 -5.77 -5.22
CA LEU A 331 11.47 -6.02 -6.62
C LEU A 331 10.74 -7.27 -7.14
N ASN A 332 10.82 -8.39 -6.42
CA ASN A 332 10.14 -9.63 -6.80
C ASN A 332 8.61 -9.45 -6.90
N VAL A 333 7.99 -8.71 -5.97
CA VAL A 333 6.56 -8.39 -6.02
C VAL A 333 6.20 -7.64 -7.29
N LEU A 334 6.96 -6.62 -7.65
CA LEU A 334 6.71 -5.82 -8.86
C LEU A 334 6.94 -6.64 -10.14
N GLU A 335 7.94 -7.53 -10.16
CA GLU A 335 8.18 -8.45 -11.27
C GLU A 335 7.05 -9.45 -11.45
N ASN A 336 6.54 -10.01 -10.35
CA ASN A 336 5.38 -10.91 -10.39
C ASN A 336 4.11 -10.18 -10.82
N LEU A 337 3.86 -8.96 -10.32
CA LEU A 337 2.76 -8.10 -10.80
C LEU A 337 2.90 -7.82 -12.30
N GLN A 338 4.08 -7.44 -12.76
CA GLN A 338 4.35 -7.19 -14.18
C GLN A 338 4.12 -8.45 -15.02
N ALA A 339 4.56 -9.62 -14.56
CA ALA A 339 4.37 -10.89 -15.25
C ALA A 339 2.89 -11.31 -15.28
N SER A 340 2.14 -11.12 -14.19
CA SER A 340 0.72 -11.47 -14.11
C SER A 340 -0.15 -10.61 -15.04
N TYR A 341 0.11 -9.31 -15.10
CA TYR A 341 -0.70 -8.39 -15.91
C TYR A 341 -0.16 -8.18 -17.32
N GLY A 342 1.13 -8.42 -17.57
CA GLY A 342 1.79 -8.06 -18.83
C GLY A 342 1.84 -6.55 -19.08
N GLU A 343 1.68 -5.73 -18.02
CA GLU A 343 1.55 -4.29 -18.11
C GLU A 343 2.86 -3.56 -17.74
N GLU A 344 3.25 -2.56 -18.53
CA GLU A 344 4.37 -1.65 -18.20
C GLU A 344 4.11 -0.82 -16.94
N ARG A 345 2.86 -0.76 -16.48
CA ARG A 345 2.44 -0.11 -15.23
C ARG A 345 3.29 -0.55 -14.04
N TYR A 346 3.52 -1.87 -13.91
CA TYR A 346 4.24 -2.47 -12.77
C TYR A 346 5.75 -2.60 -13.00
N ARG A 347 6.29 -2.07 -14.10
CA ARG A 347 7.73 -2.16 -14.39
C ARG A 347 8.54 -1.66 -13.18
N PRO A 348 9.49 -2.45 -12.64
CA PRO A 348 10.31 -1.98 -11.53
C PRO A 348 11.24 -0.85 -11.95
N SER A 349 11.39 0.14 -11.08
CA SER A 349 12.36 1.23 -11.23
C SER A 349 13.76 0.69 -11.47
N LEU A 350 14.51 1.33 -12.37
CA LEU A 350 15.92 0.97 -12.58
C LEU A 350 16.76 1.22 -11.33
N LEU A 351 16.38 2.20 -10.49
CA LEU A 351 17.10 2.43 -9.23
C LEU A 351 16.86 1.30 -8.25
N LEU A 352 15.61 0.82 -8.11
CA LEU A 352 15.30 -0.35 -7.28
C LEU A 352 16.12 -1.57 -7.72
N ARG A 353 16.12 -1.88 -9.02
CA ARG A 353 16.93 -2.97 -9.60
C ARG A 353 18.41 -2.81 -9.28
N ARG A 354 18.95 -1.61 -9.45
CA ARG A 354 20.36 -1.29 -9.17
C ARG A 354 20.69 -1.49 -7.69
N ARG A 355 19.87 -0.98 -6.77
CA ARG A 355 20.06 -1.12 -5.33
C ARG A 355 20.08 -2.58 -4.88
N VAL A 356 19.13 -3.38 -5.38
CA VAL A 356 19.12 -4.83 -5.12
C VAL A 356 20.38 -5.51 -5.65
N ALA A 357 20.81 -5.20 -6.88
CA ALA A 357 22.03 -5.78 -7.47
C ALA A 357 23.32 -5.37 -6.72
N GLU A 358 23.33 -4.17 -6.14
CA GLU A 358 24.43 -3.65 -5.32
C GLU A 358 24.41 -4.19 -3.88
N GLY A 359 23.32 -4.83 -3.43
CA GLY A 359 23.12 -5.20 -2.04
C GLY A 359 22.99 -3.99 -1.11
N ARG A 360 22.43 -2.88 -1.61
CA ARG A 360 22.25 -1.61 -0.89
C ARG A 360 20.78 -1.24 -0.74
N ASN A 361 20.49 -0.43 0.27
CA ASN A 361 19.20 0.20 0.50
C ASN A 361 19.10 1.58 -0.20
N PHE A 362 17.91 2.19 -0.18
CA PHE A 362 17.75 3.55 -0.73
C PHE A 362 18.46 4.61 0.10
N HIS A 363 18.56 4.40 1.42
CA HIS A 363 19.16 5.32 2.39
C HIS A 363 20.66 5.08 2.67
N ASP A 364 21.29 4.14 1.97
CA ASP A 364 22.73 3.83 2.10
C ASP A 364 23.65 4.84 1.39
#